data_AF-A0A2A2ZW97-F1
#
_entry.id   AF-A0A2A2ZW97-F1
#
_cell.length_a   1.000
_cell.length_b   1.000
_cell.length_c   1.000
_cell.angle_alpha   90.00
_cell.angle_beta   90.00
_cell.angle_gamma   90.00
#
_symmetry.space_group_name_H-M   'P 1'
#
loop_
_entity.id
_entity.type
_entity.pdbx_description
1 polymer ?
#
loop_
_entity_poly.entity_id
_entity_poly.type
_entity_poly.pdbx_seq_one_letter_code
_entity_poly.pdbx_strand_id
1 'polypeptide(L)' 'MGASPMTESDLDALASDFLQSHYLGSTYADWSPDRRLDMFLRRRGLARVANDGDLSHNVLQRIMARAGRASLARH' A
#
# COMPACT_ATOMS: atom_id res chain seq x y z
N MET A 1 -13.74 -23.23 1.23
CA MET A 1 -12.88 -22.26 1.95
C MET A 1 -12.75 -21.03 1.06
N GLY A 2 -13.64 -20.06 1.20
CA GLY A 2 -13.64 -18.85 0.37
C GLY A 2 -12.45 -17.98 0.73
N ALA A 3 -11.65 -17.58 -0.25
CA ALA A 3 -10.80 -16.41 -0.08
C ALA A 3 -11.76 -15.23 0.07
N SER A 4 -11.93 -14.72 1.29
CA SER A 4 -12.74 -13.52 1.50
C SER A 4 -12.22 -12.44 0.55
N PRO A 5 -13.06 -11.86 -0.32
CA PRO A 5 -12.64 -10.72 -1.11
C PRO A 5 -12.19 -9.65 -0.11
N MET A 6 -10.96 -9.16 -0.26
CA MET A 6 -10.45 -8.12 0.62
C MET A 6 -11.44 -6.96 0.62
N THR A 7 -11.92 -6.61 1.81
CA THR A 7 -12.87 -5.52 1.94
C THR A 7 -12.14 -4.19 1.82
N GLU A 8 -12.87 -3.11 1.55
CA GLU A 8 -12.27 -1.78 1.50
C GLU A 8 -11.52 -1.44 2.80
N SER A 9 -11.99 -1.95 3.94
CA SER A 9 -11.35 -1.82 5.24
C SER A 9 -10.01 -2.56 5.32
N ASP A 10 -9.89 -3.75 4.73
CA ASP A 10 -8.61 -4.48 4.66
C ASP A 10 -7.58 -3.71 3.83
N LEU A 11 -8.02 -3.16 2.69
CA LEU A 11 -7.16 -2.34 1.82
C LEU A 11 -6.72 -1.05 2.51
N ASP A 12 -7.62 -0.47 3.31
CA ASP A 12 -7.37 0.74 4.09
C ASP A 12 -6.39 0.50 5.26
N ALA A 13 -6.52 -0.63 5.95
CA ALA A 13 -5.57 -1.08 6.96
C ALA A 13 -4.18 -1.32 6.34
N LEU A 14 -4.13 -1.97 5.18
CA LEU A 14 -2.88 -2.18 4.42
C LEU A 14 -2.21 -0.86 4.04
N ALA A 15 -2.98 0.10 3.55
CA ALA A 15 -2.48 1.42 3.22
C ALA A 15 -1.91 2.12 4.47
N SER A 16 -2.59 2.01 5.61
CA SER A 16 -2.12 2.56 6.90
C SER A 16 -0.81 1.93 7.35
N ASP A 17 -0.74 0.60 7.34
CA ASP A 17 0.47 -0.16 7.69
C ASP A 17 1.65 0.19 6.77
N PHE A 18 1.39 0.40 5.48
CA PHE A 18 2.40 0.82 4.52
C PHE A 18 2.94 2.22 4.85
N LEU A 19 2.06 3.16 5.19
CA LEU A 19 2.45 4.53 5.57
C LEU A 19 3.20 4.57 6.91
N GLN A 20 2.86 3.69 7.85
CA GLN A 20 3.57 3.54 9.11
C GLN A 20 4.90 2.80 8.96
N SER A 21 5.07 2.04 7.87
CA SER A 21 6.32 1.35 7.59
C SER A 21 7.40 2.29 7.06
N HIS A 22 8.65 1.92 7.28
CA HIS A 22 9.85 2.60 6.76
C HIS A 22 9.92 2.72 5.21
N TYR A 23 8.94 2.19 4.47
CA TYR A 23 8.84 2.28 3.01
C TYR A 23 8.58 3.72 2.51
N LEU A 24 8.09 4.62 3.36
CA LEU A 24 8.05 6.06 3.07
C LEU A 24 9.38 6.78 3.32
N GLY A 25 10.36 6.10 3.95
CA GLY A 25 11.67 6.68 4.20
C GLY A 25 12.43 6.97 2.92
N SER A 26 13.33 7.95 2.99
CA SER A 26 14.23 8.32 1.88
C SER A 26 15.05 7.15 1.35
N THR A 27 15.26 6.11 2.18
CA THR A 27 15.92 4.85 1.81
C THR A 27 15.26 4.13 0.64
N TYR A 28 13.95 4.31 0.44
CA TYR A 28 13.23 3.73 -0.69
C TYR A 28 12.80 4.78 -1.71
N ALA A 29 13.20 6.06 -1.55
CA ALA A 29 12.81 7.16 -2.44
C ALA A 29 13.07 6.84 -3.92
N ASP A 30 14.15 6.14 -4.21
CA ASP A 30 14.55 5.70 -5.55
C ASP A 30 13.59 4.68 -6.20
N TRP A 31 12.71 4.06 -5.41
CA TRP A 31 11.75 3.07 -5.91
C TRP A 31 10.40 3.69 -6.20
N SER A 32 9.81 3.33 -7.33
CA SER A 32 8.42 3.65 -7.65
C SER A 32 7.47 3.13 -6.55
N PRO A 33 6.37 3.84 -6.26
CA PRO A 33 5.39 3.42 -5.25
C PRO A 33 4.87 2.00 -5.46
N ASP A 34 4.66 1.64 -6.73
CA ASP A 34 4.21 0.33 -7.17
C ASP A 34 5.19 -0.79 -6.76
N ARG A 35 6.49 -0.58 -6.99
CA ARG A 35 7.56 -1.51 -6.58
C ARG A 35 7.66 -1.64 -5.06
N ARG A 36 7.48 -0.55 -4.32
CA ARG A 36 7.48 -0.60 -2.84
C ARG A 36 6.28 -1.39 -2.33
N LEU A 37 5.11 -1.19 -2.94
CA LEU A 37 3.89 -1.89 -2.60
C LEU A 37 4.01 -3.40 -2.89
N ASP A 38 4.51 -3.79 -4.06
CA ASP A 38 4.72 -5.21 -4.42
C ASP A 38 5.64 -5.90 -3.41
N MET A 39 6.75 -5.28 -3.03
CA MET A 39 7.67 -5.81 -2.00
C MET A 39 7.03 -5.91 -0.61
N PHE A 40 6.24 -4.91 -0.22
CA PHE A 40 5.51 -4.92 1.05
C PHE A 40 4.48 -6.07 1.09
N LEU A 41 3.70 -6.23 0.02
CA LEU A 41 2.70 -7.30 -0.11
C LEU A 41 3.37 -8.69 -0.10
N ARG A 42 4.46 -8.87 -0.85
CA ARG A 42 5.23 -10.11 -0.86
C ARG A 42 5.80 -10.45 0.52
N ARG A 43 6.34 -9.47 1.25
CA ARG A 43 6.84 -9.69 2.63
C ARG A 43 5.75 -10.12 3.61
N ARG A 44 4.52 -9.65 3.46
CA ARG A 44 3.36 -10.09 4.28
C ARG A 44 2.76 -11.42 3.84
N GLY A 45 3.28 -12.05 2.79
CA GLY A 45 2.67 -13.26 2.21
C GLY A 45 1.42 -12.98 1.37
N LEU A 46 1.12 -11.71 1.08
CA LEU A 46 -0.01 -11.25 0.27
C LEU A 46 0.36 -11.22 -1.22
N ALA A 47 1.11 -12.21 -1.70
CA ALA A 47 1.54 -12.28 -3.10
C ALA A 47 0.36 -12.31 -4.08
N ARG A 48 -0.79 -12.87 -3.66
CA ARG A 48 -2.03 -12.85 -4.45
C ARG A 48 -2.52 -11.42 -4.72
N VAL A 49 -2.41 -10.53 -3.74
CA VAL A 49 -2.79 -9.11 -3.83
C VAL A 49 -1.80 -8.36 -4.71
N ALA A 50 -0.51 -8.69 -4.61
CA ALA A 50 0.53 -8.10 -5.46
C ALA A 50 0.37 -8.48 -6.93
N ASN A 51 -0.03 -9.73 -7.19
CA ASN A 51 -0.27 -10.25 -8.54
C ASN A 51 -1.61 -9.78 -9.13
N ASP A 52 -2.52 -9.27 -8.30
CA ASP A 52 -3.81 -8.73 -8.71
C ASP A 52 -3.66 -7.22 -8.95
N GLY A 53 -3.61 -6.83 -10.22
CA GLY A 53 -3.39 -5.45 -10.62
C GLY A 53 -4.47 -4.48 -10.13
N ASP A 54 -5.71 -4.95 -9.98
CA ASP A 54 -6.80 -4.12 -9.47
C ASP A 54 -6.67 -3.90 -7.97
N LEU A 55 -6.33 -4.95 -7.21
CA LEU A 55 -6.11 -4.82 -5.76
C LEU A 55 -4.87 -3.97 -5.44
N SER A 56 -3.76 -4.21 -6.13
CA SER A 56 -2.54 -3.41 -5.94
C SER A 56 -2.78 -1.94 -6.28
N HIS A 57 -3.49 -1.66 -7.37
CA HIS A 57 -3.89 -0.29 -7.73
C HIS A 57 -4.78 0.35 -6.68
N ASN A 58 -5.77 -0.38 -6.15
CA ASN A 58 -6.67 0.11 -5.11
C ASN A 58 -5.97 0.47 -3.80
N VAL A 59 -4.97 -0.32 -3.37
CA VAL A 59 -4.15 0.00 -2.19
C VAL A 59 -3.27 1.21 -2.48
N LEU A 60 -2.67 1.28 -3.67
CA LEU A 60 -1.84 2.40 -4.07
C LEU A 60 -2.60 3.73 -4.08
N GLN A 61 -3.82 3.75 -4.64
CA GLN A 61 -4.68 4.93 -4.63
C GLN A 61 -5.00 5.38 -3.20
N ARG A 62 -5.29 4.45 -2.27
CA ARG A 62 -5.51 4.78 -0.85
C ARG A 62 -4.27 5.34 -0.18
N ILE A 63 -3.09 4.78 -0.45
CA ILE A 63 -1.81 5.28 0.04
C ILE A 63 -1.58 6.71 -0.47
N MET A 64 -1.78 6.97 -1.77
CA MET A 64 -1.60 8.30 -2.36
C MET A 64 -2.60 9.31 -1.81
N ALA A 65 -3.88 8.94 -1.66
CA ALA A 65 -4.90 9.80 -1.07
C ALA A 65 -4.56 10.18 0.39
N ARG A 66 -3.99 9.24 1.16
CA ARG A 66 -3.58 9.45 2.55
C ARG A 66 -2.25 10.22 2.66
N ALA A 67 -1.26 9.89 1.84
CA ALA A 67 0.02 10.59 1.79
C ALA A 67 -0.14 12.03 1.32
N GLY A 68 -0.99 12.27 0.31
CA GLY A 68 -1.33 13.62 -0.17
C GLY A 68 -2.02 14.48 0.90
N ARG A 69 -2.89 13.88 1.72
CA ARG A 69 -3.45 14.56 2.91
C ARG A 69 -2.38 14.84 3.97
N ALA A 70 -1.46 13.91 4.21
CA ALA A 70 -0.37 14.11 5.16
C ALA A 70 0.62 15.19 4.72
N SER A 71 0.86 15.37 3.42
CA SER A 71 1.68 16.47 2.90
C SER A 71 0.99 17.83 2.99
N LEU A 72 -0.33 17.89 2.92
CA LEU A 72 -1.10 19.14 3.06
C LEU A 72 -1.23 19.62 4.52
N ALA A 73 -1.09 18.73 5.50
CA ALA A 73 -1.16 19.08 6.93
C ALA A 73 0.12 19.73 7.48
N ARG A 74 1.14 19.98 6.63
CA ARG A 74 2.41 20.61 7.01
C ARG A 74 2.59 22.00 6.38
N HIS A 75 1.58 22.84 6.46
CA HIS A 75 1.68 24.26 6.11
C HIS A 75 1.21 25.15 7.26
#